data_AF-A0A9E6PHM1-F1
#
_entry.id   AF-A0A9E6PHM1-F1
#
_cell.length_a   1.000
_cell.length_b   1.000
_cell.length_c   1.000
_cell.angle_alpha   90.00
_cell.angle_beta   90.00
_cell.angle_gamma   90.00
#
_symmetry.space_group_name_H-M   'P 1'
#
loop_
_entity.id
_entity.type
_entity.pdbx_description
1 polymer ?
#
loop_
_entity_poly.entity_id
_entity_poly.type
_entity_poly.pdbx_seq_one_letter_code
_entity_poly.pdbx_strand_id
1 'polypeptide(L)'
;MTRFNVNFAVDDMQGKTVLVFLKPQNPQRDYRIHAWQVLTGSAGSTESFLYEKVIGTDVTSYGDRPDQTVVSERRIIHPGMLLDVVNPGSWSSLNLVPGSASLALEKLTPQQCGVINKTKPFIQFDSNWYVSDHPVVTMPHVDALMTVSFEYLPCFYFMVATPPLAGQTYIVQNFSDMTQYILPLTATEVDVTLTRDHGLWNFNFEAH
;
A
#
# COMPACT_ATOMS: atom_id res chain seq x y z
N MET A 1 -17.77 -0.07 0.35
CA MET A 1 -17.01 -0.36 -0.88
C MET A 1 -17.26 0.77 -1.85
N THR A 2 -16.23 1.27 -2.52
CA THR A 2 -16.33 2.30 -3.56
C THR A 2 -15.74 1.73 -4.85
N ARG A 3 -16.44 1.89 -5.98
CA ARG A 3 -15.95 1.53 -7.31
C ARG A 3 -15.31 2.75 -7.98
N PHE A 4 -14.15 2.57 -8.60
CA PHE A 4 -13.58 3.56 -9.50
C PHE A 4 -13.70 3.05 -10.94
N ASN A 5 -14.17 3.90 -11.85
CA ASN A 5 -14.19 3.61 -13.29
C ASN A 5 -13.26 4.61 -13.98
N VAL A 6 -12.14 4.12 -14.51
CA VAL A 6 -11.16 4.95 -15.20
C VAL A 6 -11.41 4.87 -16.70
N ASN A 7 -11.97 5.94 -17.25
CA ASN A 7 -12.19 6.13 -18.68
C ASN A 7 -10.93 6.73 -19.32
N PHE A 8 -10.35 5.99 -20.26
CA PHE A 8 -9.17 6.38 -21.04
C PHE A 8 -9.59 7.22 -22.25
N ALA A 9 -10.12 8.42 -22.00
CA ALA A 9 -10.59 9.38 -23.01
C ALA A 9 -9.42 10.08 -23.73
N VAL A 10 -8.57 9.28 -24.37
CA VAL A 10 -7.39 9.70 -25.15
C VAL A 10 -7.33 8.92 -26.45
N ASP A 11 -6.65 9.48 -27.44
CA ASP A 11 -6.44 8.80 -28.73
C ASP A 11 -5.37 7.69 -28.65
N ASP A 12 -4.39 7.84 -27.75
CA ASP A 12 -3.29 6.90 -27.57
C ASP A 12 -2.67 6.99 -26.16
N MET A 13 -2.38 5.83 -25.57
CA MET A 13 -1.66 5.70 -24.30
C MET A 13 -0.13 5.70 -24.45
N GLN A 14 0.41 5.56 -25.67
CA GLN A 14 1.85 5.57 -25.96
C GLN A 14 2.66 4.57 -25.12
N GLY A 15 2.09 3.37 -24.91
CA GLY A 15 2.68 2.32 -24.08
C GLY A 15 2.79 2.66 -22.59
N LYS A 16 2.07 3.70 -22.13
CA LYS A 16 1.99 4.09 -20.71
C LYS A 16 0.79 3.41 -20.03
N THR A 17 0.83 3.40 -18.72
CA THR A 17 -0.21 2.87 -17.82
C THR A 17 -0.60 3.93 -16.81
N VAL A 18 -1.80 3.82 -16.25
CA VAL A 18 -2.19 4.61 -15.07
C VAL A 18 -1.76 3.87 -13.82
N LEU A 19 -1.02 4.55 -12.96
CA LEU A 19 -0.67 4.05 -11.63
C LEU A 19 -1.47 4.82 -10.59
N VAL A 20 -2.04 4.10 -9.64
CA VAL A 20 -2.75 4.68 -8.50
C VAL A 20 -1.99 4.33 -7.24
N PHE A 21 -1.68 5.33 -6.43
CA PHE A 21 -0.99 5.15 -5.15
C PHE A 21 -1.89 5.53 -3.98
N LEU A 22 -1.79 4.75 -2.91
CA LEU A 22 -2.11 5.18 -1.56
C LEU A 22 -0.79 5.46 -0.85
N LYS A 23 -0.70 6.54 -0.06
CA LYS A 23 0.54 6.91 0.63
C LYS A 23 0.40 6.79 2.13
N PRO A 24 1.38 6.20 2.83
CA PRO A 24 1.42 6.26 4.29
C PRO A 24 1.60 7.71 4.74
N GLN A 25 1.04 8.06 5.90
CA GLN A 25 1.35 9.30 6.59
C GLN A 25 2.78 9.18 7.15
N ASN A 26 3.66 10.11 6.79
CA ASN A 26 5.07 10.17 7.21
C ASN A 26 5.98 9.03 6.68
N PRO A 27 6.10 8.85 5.34
CA PRO A 27 7.02 7.86 4.79
C PRO A 27 8.48 8.18 5.15
N GLN A 28 9.25 7.14 5.51
CA GLN A 28 10.70 7.23 5.64
C GLN A 28 11.39 7.01 4.30
N ARG A 29 12.68 7.38 4.19
CA ARG A 29 13.43 7.32 2.92
C ARG A 29 13.61 5.91 2.37
N ASP A 30 13.70 4.93 3.25
CA ASP A 30 13.90 3.51 2.94
C ASP A 30 12.58 2.75 2.72
N TYR A 31 11.43 3.39 2.91
CA TYR A 31 10.14 2.79 2.61
C TYR A 31 10.01 2.56 1.12
N ARG A 32 9.56 1.36 0.77
CA ARG A 32 9.30 0.94 -0.60
C ARG A 32 7.81 1.12 -0.87
N ILE A 33 7.44 2.18 -1.59
CA ILE A 33 6.04 2.48 -1.91
C ILE A 33 5.62 1.69 -3.16
N HIS A 34 4.46 1.05 -3.10
CA HIS A 34 3.93 0.24 -4.20
C HIS A 34 2.86 1.02 -4.96
N ALA A 35 2.79 0.82 -6.28
CA ALA A 35 1.62 1.20 -7.05
C ALA A 35 0.46 0.31 -6.57
N TRP A 36 -0.50 0.92 -5.88
CA TRP A 36 -1.64 0.24 -5.28
C TRP A 36 -2.56 -0.34 -6.37
N GLN A 37 -2.72 0.37 -7.49
CA GLN A 37 -3.30 -0.16 -8.72
C GLN A 37 -2.43 0.16 -9.92
N VAL A 38 -2.40 -0.76 -10.89
CA VAL A 38 -1.77 -0.60 -12.19
C VAL A 38 -2.82 -0.88 -13.24
N LEU A 39 -3.29 0.15 -13.94
CA LEU A 39 -4.33 0.04 -14.95
C LEU A 39 -3.67 0.05 -16.33
N THR A 40 -4.00 -0.96 -17.12
CA THR A 40 -3.40 -1.26 -18.42
C THR A 40 -4.35 -0.99 -19.59
N GLY A 41 -5.47 -0.33 -19.33
CA GLY A 41 -6.45 0.08 -20.31
C GLY A 41 -5.87 0.78 -21.53
N SER A 42 -6.54 0.57 -22.66
CA SER A 42 -6.23 1.18 -23.95
C SER A 42 -7.04 2.46 -24.18
N ALA A 43 -6.61 3.26 -25.16
CA ALA A 43 -7.39 4.40 -25.67
C ALA A 43 -8.87 4.04 -25.91
N GLY A 44 -9.78 4.88 -25.42
CA GLY A 44 -11.23 4.72 -25.50
C GLY A 44 -11.84 3.63 -24.60
N SER A 45 -11.06 2.92 -23.80
CA SER A 45 -11.56 1.88 -22.90
C SER A 45 -11.92 2.42 -21.51
N THR A 46 -12.61 1.60 -20.73
CA THR A 46 -12.82 1.83 -19.29
C THR A 46 -12.29 0.64 -18.51
N GLU A 47 -11.51 0.90 -17.47
CA GLU A 47 -11.04 -0.11 -16.52
C GLU A 47 -11.53 0.26 -15.12
N SER A 48 -11.96 -0.72 -14.33
CA SER A 48 -12.51 -0.47 -13.00
C SER A 48 -11.72 -1.19 -11.92
N PHE A 49 -11.61 -0.57 -10.74
CA PHE A 49 -11.09 -1.21 -9.53
C PHE A 49 -11.98 -0.89 -8.32
N LEU A 50 -11.85 -1.70 -7.28
CA LEU A 50 -12.62 -1.56 -6.04
C LEU A 50 -11.73 -1.04 -4.92
N TYR A 51 -12.32 -0.22 -4.07
CA TYR A 51 -11.71 0.27 -2.84
C TYR A 51 -12.58 -0.07 -1.64
N GLU A 52 -11.93 -0.65 -0.64
CA GLU A 52 -12.47 -0.85 0.70
C GLU A 52 -11.43 -0.44 1.74
N LYS A 53 -11.87 0.24 2.80
CA LYS A 53 -11.00 0.69 3.90
C LYS A 53 -10.62 -0.47 4.85
N VAL A 54 -10.12 -1.56 4.29
CA VAL A 54 -9.62 -2.73 5.00
C VAL A 54 -8.10 -2.72 4.90
N ILE A 55 -7.44 -2.64 6.06
CA ILE A 55 -5.98 -2.67 6.14
C ILE A 55 -5.54 -4.09 6.46
N GLY A 56 -4.57 -4.58 5.71
CA GLY A 56 -3.91 -5.86 5.95
C GLY A 56 -2.42 -5.68 6.17
N THR A 57 -1.79 -6.61 6.88
CA THR A 57 -0.33 -6.69 6.97
C THR A 57 0.14 -8.14 7.02
N ASP A 58 1.28 -8.40 6.38
CA ASP A 58 2.10 -9.58 6.57
C ASP A 58 3.55 -9.14 6.80
N VAL A 59 4.39 -10.06 7.29
CA VAL A 59 5.82 -9.80 7.47
C VAL A 59 6.64 -10.79 6.67
N THR A 60 7.75 -10.33 6.12
CA THR A 60 8.68 -11.13 5.32
C THR A 60 10.06 -11.10 5.95
N SER A 61 10.60 -12.28 6.28
CA SER A 61 11.99 -12.44 6.70
C SER A 61 12.79 -13.14 5.61
N TYR A 62 14.04 -12.73 5.45
CA TYR A 62 14.99 -13.32 4.52
C TYR A 62 16.07 -14.05 5.32
N GLY A 63 16.37 -15.29 4.94
CA GLY A 63 17.46 -16.08 5.49
C GLY A 63 18.78 -15.76 4.79
N ASP A 64 19.81 -16.54 5.09
CA ASP A 64 21.14 -16.34 4.51
C ASP A 64 21.20 -16.66 3.01
N ARG A 65 20.17 -17.34 2.48
CA ARG A 65 20.05 -17.69 1.07
C ARG A 65 18.78 -17.09 0.45
N PRO A 66 18.80 -16.71 -0.83
CA PRO A 66 17.64 -16.12 -1.50
C PRO A 66 16.37 -16.99 -1.50
N ASP A 67 16.54 -18.32 -1.50
CA ASP A 67 15.44 -19.30 -1.43
C ASP A 67 14.84 -19.44 -0.01
N GLN A 68 15.49 -18.86 0.99
CA GLN A 68 15.00 -18.80 2.35
C GLN A 68 14.22 -17.51 2.55
N THR A 69 13.01 -17.45 2.01
CA THR A 69 12.06 -16.37 2.32
C THR A 69 10.90 -16.95 3.12
N VAL A 70 10.62 -16.35 4.27
CA VAL A 70 9.48 -16.72 5.13
C VAL A 70 8.53 -15.55 5.17
N VAL A 71 7.29 -15.79 4.76
CA VAL A 71 6.20 -14.81 4.82
C VAL A 71 5.19 -15.31 5.83
N SER A 72 4.76 -14.46 6.75
CA SER A 72 3.66 -14.79 7.66
C SER A 72 2.33 -14.83 6.89
N GLU A 73 1.32 -15.46 7.46
CA GLU A 73 -0.05 -15.20 6.99
C GLU A 73 -0.40 -13.71 7.13
N ARG A 74 -1.17 -13.20 6.17
CA ARG A 74 -1.71 -11.84 6.22
C ARG A 74 -2.81 -11.74 7.26
N ARG A 75 -2.81 -10.64 8.01
CA ARG A 75 -3.85 -10.32 9.01
C ARG A 75 -4.49 -8.99 8.70
N ILE A 76 -5.81 -8.95 8.80
CA ILE A 76 -6.55 -7.68 8.86
C ILE A 76 -6.23 -7.01 10.19
N ILE A 77 -6.01 -5.70 10.14
CA ILE A 77 -5.67 -4.87 11.28
C ILE A 77 -6.44 -3.55 11.20
N HIS A 78 -6.80 -2.98 12.35
CA HIS A 78 -7.55 -1.74 12.42
C HIS A 78 -6.76 -0.66 13.17
N PRO A 79 -7.04 0.64 12.91
CA PRO A 79 -6.48 1.72 13.72
C PRO A 79 -6.67 1.48 15.22
N GLY A 80 -5.62 1.75 16.00
CA GLY A 80 -5.51 1.44 17.42
C GLY A 80 -5.03 0.02 17.75
N MET A 81 -4.90 -0.89 16.77
CA MET A 81 -4.42 -2.25 16.99
C MET A 81 -2.91 -2.38 16.78
N LEU A 82 -2.28 -3.20 17.62
CA LEU A 82 -0.89 -3.63 17.50
C LEU A 82 -0.85 -5.15 17.33
N LEU A 83 -0.05 -5.64 16.39
CA LEU A 83 0.26 -7.06 16.23
C LEU A 83 1.69 -7.35 16.68
N ASP A 84 1.85 -8.43 17.44
CA ASP A 84 3.16 -8.98 17.78
C ASP A 84 3.59 -9.97 16.69
N VAL A 85 4.81 -9.81 16.19
CA VAL A 85 5.47 -10.84 15.37
C VAL A 85 6.18 -11.81 16.30
N VAL A 86 5.78 -13.07 16.24
CA VAL A 86 6.35 -14.15 17.06
C VAL A 86 6.77 -15.32 16.19
N ASN A 87 7.76 -16.08 16.64
CA ASN A 87 8.22 -17.31 15.98
C ASN A 87 8.22 -18.47 16.99
N PRO A 88 7.10 -19.20 17.15
CA PRO A 88 7.00 -20.30 18.10
C PRO A 88 7.87 -21.48 17.64
N GLY A 89 9.13 -21.48 18.03
CA GLY A 89 10.02 -22.64 17.97
C GLY A 89 10.77 -22.89 16.66
N SER A 90 10.58 -22.08 15.60
CA SER A 90 11.41 -22.16 14.39
C SER A 90 11.43 -20.85 13.61
N TRP A 91 12.53 -20.60 12.88
CA TRP A 91 12.66 -19.47 11.96
C TRP A 91 11.66 -19.51 10.80
N SER A 92 11.23 -20.71 10.39
CA SER A 92 10.27 -20.95 9.31
C SER A 92 8.81 -20.66 9.68
N SER A 93 8.50 -20.21 10.90
CA SER A 93 7.12 -19.97 11.35
C SER A 93 6.98 -18.57 11.96
N LEU A 94 6.91 -17.54 11.12
CA LEU A 94 6.52 -16.20 11.56
C LEU A 94 5.00 -16.10 11.67
N ASN A 95 4.53 -15.62 12.82
CA ASN A 95 3.12 -15.47 13.10
C ASN A 95 2.80 -14.06 13.58
N LEU A 96 1.66 -13.54 13.13
CA LEU A 96 1.08 -12.29 13.58
C LEU A 96 -0.05 -12.57 14.57
N VAL A 97 0.19 -12.22 15.83
CA VAL A 97 -0.77 -12.40 16.93
C VAL A 97 -1.17 -11.04 17.51
N PRO A 98 -2.39 -10.89 18.07
CA PRO A 98 -2.77 -9.65 18.75
C PRO A 98 -1.79 -9.29 19.87
N GLY A 99 -1.26 -8.07 19.82
CA GLY A 99 -0.41 -7.50 20.87
C GLY A 99 -1.23 -6.95 22.04
N SER A 100 -0.53 -6.49 23.08
CA SER A 100 -1.19 -5.89 24.24
C SER A 100 -1.85 -4.56 23.89
N ALA A 101 -3.10 -4.37 24.30
CA ALA A 101 -3.82 -3.09 24.16
C ALA A 101 -3.12 -1.94 24.90
N SER A 102 -2.52 -2.21 26.07
CA SER A 102 -1.76 -1.18 26.80
C SER A 102 -0.54 -0.70 26.03
N LEU A 103 0.15 -1.62 25.36
CA LEU A 103 1.32 -1.30 24.54
C LEU A 103 0.91 -0.58 23.25
N ALA A 104 -0.23 -0.96 22.65
CA ALA A 104 -0.79 -0.25 21.50
C ALA A 104 -1.07 1.22 21.83
N LEU A 105 -1.68 1.51 22.99
CA LEU A 105 -1.95 2.88 23.46
C LEU A 105 -0.68 3.68 23.75
N GLU A 106 0.42 3.03 24.14
CA GLU A 106 1.70 3.68 24.38
C GLU A 106 2.44 4.02 23.07
N LYS A 107 2.34 3.15 22.05
CA LYS A 107 3.16 3.22 20.84
C LYS A 107 2.45 3.86 19.64
N LEU A 108 1.13 3.84 19.60
CA LEU A 108 0.35 4.22 18.42
C LEU A 108 -0.54 5.43 18.71
N THR A 109 -0.70 6.28 17.69
CA THR A 109 -1.84 7.21 17.68
C THR A 109 -3.14 6.44 17.39
N PRO A 110 -4.33 6.99 17.73
CA PRO A 110 -5.61 6.34 17.43
C PRO A 110 -5.86 6.06 15.94
N GLN A 111 -5.17 6.77 15.04
CA GLN A 111 -5.26 6.63 13.60
C GLN A 111 -4.29 5.57 13.04
N GLN A 112 -3.31 5.15 13.84
CA GLN A 112 -2.28 4.19 13.46
C GLN A 112 -2.66 2.77 13.84
N CYS A 113 -2.26 1.84 12.99
CA CYS A 113 -2.12 0.44 13.35
C CYS A 113 -0.63 0.07 13.31
N GLY A 114 -0.22 -1.00 13.98
CA GLY A 114 1.22 -1.29 14.09
C GLY A 114 1.56 -2.76 14.19
N VAL A 115 2.83 -3.03 13.93
CA VAL A 115 3.49 -4.33 14.09
C VAL A 115 4.73 -4.13 14.95
N ILE A 116 4.93 -5.00 15.95
CA ILE A 116 6.13 -5.01 16.79
C ILE A 116 6.86 -6.34 16.69
N ASN A 117 8.18 -6.28 16.57
CA ASN A 117 9.01 -7.49 16.54
C ASN A 117 9.20 -8.07 17.96
N LYS A 118 8.61 -9.25 18.22
CA LYS A 118 8.79 -10.00 19.47
C LYS A 118 9.33 -11.41 19.23
N THR A 119 10.03 -11.60 18.12
CA THR A 119 10.65 -12.89 17.79
C THR A 119 11.72 -13.27 18.81
N LYS A 120 11.82 -14.58 19.12
CA LYS A 120 12.80 -15.21 20.00
C LYS A 120 13.26 -16.55 19.39
N PRO A 121 14.51 -16.71 18.93
CA PRO A 121 15.54 -15.66 18.83
C PRO A 121 15.11 -14.53 17.89
N PHE A 122 15.80 -13.40 17.96
CA PHE A 122 15.53 -12.26 17.10
C PHE A 122 15.67 -12.62 15.62
N ILE A 123 14.69 -12.17 14.83
CA ILE A 123 14.64 -12.26 13.38
C ILE A 123 14.25 -10.88 12.85
N GLN A 124 15.11 -10.27 12.03
CA GLN A 124 14.78 -9.05 11.29
C GLN A 124 13.78 -9.39 10.18
N PHE A 125 12.79 -8.51 9.96
CA PHE A 125 11.83 -8.68 8.87
C PHE A 125 11.47 -7.34 8.21
N ASP A 126 10.90 -7.44 7.01
CA ASP A 126 10.17 -6.36 6.34
C ASP A 126 8.68 -6.46 6.74
N SER A 127 8.05 -5.34 7.05
CA SER A 127 6.60 -5.27 7.27
C SER A 127 5.90 -4.75 6.02
N ASN A 128 5.00 -5.56 5.46
CA ASN A 128 4.27 -5.22 4.25
C ASN A 128 2.85 -4.80 4.62
N TRP A 129 2.40 -3.70 4.05
CA TRP A 129 1.09 -3.12 4.31
C TRP A 129 0.24 -3.12 3.05
N TYR A 130 -1.03 -3.46 3.25
CA TYR A 130 -2.02 -3.64 2.20
C TYR A 130 -3.27 -2.84 2.52
N VAL A 131 -3.94 -2.37 1.48
CA VAL A 131 -5.29 -1.81 1.56
C VAL A 131 -6.13 -2.48 0.49
N SER A 132 -7.30 -3.01 0.85
CA SER A 132 -8.14 -3.81 -0.06
C SER A 132 -7.35 -4.96 -0.72
N ASP A 133 -6.48 -5.64 0.04
CA ASP A 133 -5.57 -6.70 -0.42
C ASP A 133 -4.48 -6.34 -1.45
N HIS A 134 -4.39 -5.08 -1.86
CA HIS A 134 -3.32 -4.59 -2.73
C HIS A 134 -2.19 -3.94 -1.92
N PRO A 135 -0.92 -4.14 -2.30
CA PRO A 135 0.22 -3.61 -1.57
C PRO A 135 0.27 -2.09 -1.62
N VAL A 136 0.68 -1.47 -0.52
CA VAL A 136 0.80 -0.02 -0.38
C VAL A 136 2.24 0.36 -0.06
N VAL A 137 2.82 -0.23 0.98
CA VAL A 137 4.20 0.05 1.39
C VAL A 137 4.84 -1.17 2.05
N THR A 138 6.11 -1.39 1.73
CA THR A 138 6.99 -2.25 2.52
C THR A 138 7.91 -1.37 3.36
N MET A 139 7.89 -1.60 4.68
CA MET A 139 8.74 -0.94 5.66
C MET A 139 9.85 -1.93 6.06
N PRO A 140 11.08 -1.76 5.57
CA PRO A 140 12.12 -2.76 5.74
C PRO A 140 12.78 -2.70 7.12
N HIS A 141 13.60 -3.72 7.41
CA HIS A 141 14.55 -3.73 8.52
C HIS A 141 13.95 -3.54 9.93
N VAL A 142 12.79 -4.14 10.20
CA VAL A 142 12.16 -4.08 11.53
C VAL A 142 12.94 -4.92 12.53
N ASP A 143 13.68 -4.22 13.40
CA ASP A 143 14.59 -4.80 14.39
C ASP A 143 13.88 -5.27 15.67
N ALA A 144 14.61 -5.89 16.60
CA ALA A 144 14.11 -6.44 17.84
C ALA A 144 13.39 -5.37 18.67
N LEU A 145 12.16 -5.65 19.09
CA LEU A 145 11.29 -4.74 19.85
C LEU A 145 10.98 -3.41 19.13
N MET A 146 11.36 -3.28 17.86
CA MET A 146 10.97 -2.14 17.03
C MET A 146 9.49 -2.24 16.69
N THR A 147 8.78 -1.12 16.81
CA THR A 147 7.41 -0.97 16.32
C THR A 147 7.42 -0.18 15.02
N VAL A 148 6.78 -0.71 14.00
CA VAL A 148 6.44 0.04 12.78
C VAL A 148 4.96 0.29 12.76
N SER A 149 4.58 1.52 12.44
CA SER A 149 3.18 1.93 12.36
C SER A 149 2.80 2.32 10.93
N PHE A 150 1.57 2.01 10.57
CA PHE A 150 0.95 2.41 9.32
C PHE A 150 -0.31 3.20 9.60
N GLU A 151 -0.39 4.31 8.89
CA GLU A 151 -1.53 5.22 8.85
C GLU A 151 -1.62 5.71 7.43
N TYR A 152 -2.83 5.81 6.89
CA TYR A 152 -3.05 6.52 5.65
C TYR A 152 -4.38 7.28 5.74
N LEU A 153 -4.40 8.44 5.12
CA LEU A 153 -5.64 9.12 4.77
C LEU A 153 -6.07 8.59 3.40
N PRO A 154 -7.36 8.31 3.16
CA PRO A 154 -7.88 7.76 1.91
C PRO A 154 -7.79 8.81 0.78
N CYS A 155 -6.57 9.00 0.33
CA CYS A 155 -6.17 9.95 -0.67
C CYS A 155 -5.39 9.20 -1.73
N PHE A 156 -5.92 9.25 -2.95
CA PHE A 156 -5.45 8.53 -4.11
C PHE A 156 -4.59 9.47 -4.94
N TYR A 157 -3.47 8.95 -5.43
CA TYR A 157 -2.58 9.72 -6.29
C TYR A 157 -2.48 8.99 -7.62
N PHE A 158 -3.01 9.62 -8.67
CA PHE A 158 -3.03 9.09 -10.03
C PHE A 158 -1.85 9.65 -10.82
N MET A 159 -1.19 8.83 -11.60
CA MET A 159 -0.16 9.26 -12.55
C MET A 159 -0.16 8.39 -13.79
N VAL A 160 0.24 8.98 -14.92
CA VAL A 160 0.52 8.23 -16.14
C VAL A 160 2.03 8.04 -16.28
N ALA A 161 2.47 6.79 -16.35
CA ALA A 161 3.90 6.47 -16.43
C ALA A 161 4.14 5.25 -17.32
N THR A 162 5.40 5.03 -17.67
CA THR A 162 5.83 3.75 -18.26
C THR A 162 5.53 2.64 -17.26
N PRO A 163 4.97 1.49 -17.69
CA PRO A 163 4.66 0.41 -16.79
C PRO A 163 5.90 0.01 -15.97
N PRO A 164 5.75 -0.17 -14.64
CA PRO A 164 6.83 -0.67 -13.82
C PRO A 164 7.23 -2.08 -14.27
N LEU A 165 8.51 -2.40 -14.14
CA LEU A 165 8.93 -3.80 -14.16
C LEU A 165 8.28 -4.52 -12.97
N ALA A 166 7.95 -5.80 -13.13
CA ALA A 166 7.35 -6.59 -12.06
C ALA A 166 8.21 -6.53 -10.78
N GLY A 167 7.59 -6.21 -9.64
CA GLY A 167 8.27 -6.06 -8.34
C GLY A 167 8.98 -4.72 -8.12
N GLN A 168 8.86 -3.76 -9.04
CA GLN A 168 9.47 -2.44 -8.87
C GLN A 168 8.72 -1.61 -7.82
N THR A 169 9.48 -1.06 -6.88
CA THR A 169 8.98 -0.17 -5.84
C THR A 169 9.42 1.26 -6.11
N TYR A 170 8.59 2.22 -5.72
CA TYR A 170 8.86 3.65 -5.85
C TYR A 170 9.42 4.20 -4.54
N ILE A 171 10.42 5.08 -4.64
CA ILE A 171 10.87 5.91 -3.53
C ILE A 171 10.24 7.30 -3.65
N VAL A 172 10.08 7.99 -2.51
CA VAL A 172 9.33 9.26 -2.38
C VAL A 172 9.76 10.35 -3.40
N GLN A 173 10.98 10.27 -3.93
CA GLN A 173 11.52 11.22 -4.91
C GLN A 173 10.95 11.08 -6.33
N ASN A 174 10.27 9.98 -6.68
CA ASN A 174 9.78 9.71 -8.05
C ASN A 174 8.39 10.31 -8.36
N PHE A 175 7.93 11.24 -7.54
CA PHE A 175 6.51 11.60 -7.40
C PHE A 175 6.16 13.00 -7.94
N SER A 176 6.88 13.51 -8.95
CA SER A 176 6.74 14.92 -9.36
C SER A 176 5.44 15.27 -10.11
N ASP A 177 4.76 14.31 -10.74
CA ASP A 177 3.59 14.58 -11.60
C ASP A 177 2.38 13.65 -11.27
N MET A 178 1.85 13.76 -10.05
CA MET A 178 0.62 13.05 -9.65
C MET A 178 -0.55 13.99 -9.47
N THR A 179 -1.74 13.53 -9.86
CA THR A 179 -3.01 14.17 -9.52
C THR A 179 -3.58 13.55 -8.25
N GLN A 180 -3.80 14.40 -7.24
CA GLN A 180 -4.36 14.00 -5.97
C GLN A 180 -5.90 13.97 -6.05
N TYR A 181 -6.51 12.91 -5.50
CA TYR A 181 -7.94 12.80 -5.29
C TYR A 181 -8.25 12.40 -3.85
N ILE A 182 -9.14 13.14 -3.19
CA ILE A 182 -9.62 12.85 -1.84
C ILE A 182 -11.02 12.28 -1.97
N LEU A 183 -11.20 11.03 -1.58
CA LEU A 183 -12.48 10.34 -1.72
C LEU A 183 -13.52 10.91 -0.74
N PRO A 184 -14.68 11.40 -1.22
CA PRO A 184 -15.78 11.80 -0.35
C PRO A 184 -16.31 10.60 0.45
N LEU A 185 -16.66 10.82 1.73
CA LEU A 185 -17.11 9.74 2.63
C LEU A 185 -18.38 9.03 2.15
N THR A 186 -19.20 9.71 1.35
CA THR A 186 -20.48 9.19 0.83
C THR A 186 -20.36 8.51 -0.52
N ALA A 187 -19.22 8.63 -1.20
CA ALA A 187 -19.07 8.15 -2.56
C ALA A 187 -19.04 6.61 -2.61
N THR A 188 -19.96 6.05 -3.39
CA THR A 188 -20.03 4.62 -3.70
C THR A 188 -19.42 4.31 -5.06
N GLU A 189 -19.35 5.32 -5.93
CA GLU A 189 -18.76 5.24 -7.25
C GLU A 189 -17.99 6.52 -7.58
N VAL A 190 -16.90 6.39 -8.33
CA VAL A 190 -16.10 7.50 -8.82
C VAL A 190 -15.75 7.25 -10.28
N ASP A 191 -16.22 8.12 -11.15
CA ASP A 191 -15.81 8.15 -12.55
C ASP A 191 -14.56 9.03 -12.67
N VAL A 192 -13.52 8.47 -13.28
CA VAL A 192 -12.25 9.12 -13.52
C VAL A 192 -12.06 9.23 -15.02
N THR A 193 -12.02 10.44 -15.55
CA THR A 193 -11.73 10.67 -16.97
C THR A 193 -10.29 11.08 -17.12
N LEU A 194 -9.50 10.24 -17.79
CA LEU A 194 -8.15 10.55 -18.22
C LEU A 194 -8.21 11.20 -19.60
N THR A 195 -7.74 12.44 -19.71
CA THR A 195 -7.57 13.14 -20.99
C THR A 195 -6.10 13.49 -21.24
N ARG A 196 -5.80 13.88 -22.48
CA ARG A 196 -4.49 14.41 -22.84
C ARG A 196 -4.61 15.67 -23.67
N ASP A 197 -4.52 16.82 -22.99
CA ASP A 197 -4.71 18.12 -23.60
C ASP A 197 -3.35 18.80 -23.80
N HIS A 198 -3.04 19.19 -25.04
CA HIS A 198 -1.76 19.81 -25.39
C HIS A 198 -0.52 19.02 -24.93
N GLY A 199 -0.64 17.69 -24.89
CA GLY A 199 0.44 16.77 -24.51
C GLY A 199 0.53 16.48 -23.01
N LEU A 200 -0.25 17.16 -22.16
CA LEU A 200 -0.30 16.96 -20.71
C LEU A 200 -1.42 15.98 -20.33
N TRP A 201 -1.13 15.07 -19.41
CA TRP A 201 -2.12 14.12 -18.87
C TRP A 201 -2.94 14.78 -17.77
N ASN A 202 -4.26 14.69 -17.86
CA ASN A 202 -5.18 15.25 -16.88
C ASN A 202 -6.13 14.18 -16.37
N PHE A 203 -6.41 14.20 -15.06
CA PHE A 203 -7.44 13.37 -14.44
C PHE A 203 -8.57 14.26 -13.92
N ASN A 204 -9.79 13.98 -14.36
CA ASN A 204 -11.01 14.61 -13.85
C ASN A 204 -11.81 13.57 -13.06
N PHE A 205 -12.36 13.96 -11.92
CA PHE A 205 -13.03 13.04 -10.99
C PHE A 205 -14.47 13.49 -10.75
N GLU A 206 -15.41 12.56 -10.87
CA GLU A 206 -16.83 12.74 -10.57
C GLU A 206 -17.25 11.66 -9.58
N ALA A 207 -17.79 12.06 -8.42
CA ALA A 207 -18.13 11.15 -7.33
C ALA A 207 -19.64 11.06 -7.15
N HIS A 208 -20.16 9.84 -6.97
CA HIS A 208 -21.59 9.53 -6.83
C HIS A 208 -21.90 8.83 -5.50
#